data_AF-A0A7S1EJD7-F1
#
_entry.id   AF-A0A7S1EJD7-F1
#
_cell.length_a   1.000
_cell.length_b   1.000
_cell.length_c   1.000
_cell.angle_alpha   90.00
_cell.angle_beta   90.00
_cell.angle_gamma   90.00
#
_symmetry.space_group_name_H-M   'P 1'
#
loop_
_entity.id
_entity.type
_entity.pdbx_description
1 polymer ?
#
loop_
_entity_poly.entity_id
_entity_poly.type
_entity_poly.pdbx_seq_one_letter_code
_entity_poly.pdbx_strand_id
1 'polypeptide(L)'
;RLLALASFGKPLDVFIPVTLADGETLTDSCLRAEVTAGDARVPAGLLQLRLEGETGQQRIHLQSAVRIEEPALRITLALGCPLRLTREFNVLIDPPGGVEAAPPVPVPPPLAALPVAPAPVTTPASATRE
;
A
#
# COMPACT_ATOMS: atom_id res chain seq x y z
N ARG A 1 6.52 2.45 11.46
CA ARG A 1 5.72 2.07 10.27
C ARG A 1 6.37 0.83 9.67
N LEU A 2 5.59 -0.20 9.34
CA LEU A 2 6.10 -1.43 8.76
C LEU A 2 6.68 -1.17 7.36
N LEU A 3 7.84 -1.74 7.06
CA LEU A 3 8.42 -1.75 5.72
C LEU A 3 8.48 -3.21 5.26
N ALA A 4 7.65 -3.57 4.29
CA ALA A 4 7.59 -4.91 3.73
C ALA A 4 8.15 -4.89 2.31
N LEU A 5 9.11 -5.78 2.03
CA LEU A 5 9.63 -6.03 0.69
C LEU A 5 9.14 -7.41 0.25
N ALA A 6 7.82 -7.61 0.27
CA ALA A 6 7.20 -8.85 -0.12
C ALA A 6 6.79 -8.77 -1.61
N SER A 7 7.15 -9.78 -2.38
CA SER A 7 6.72 -9.94 -3.77
C SER A 7 6.12 -11.32 -3.95
N PHE A 8 5.10 -11.40 -4.81
CA PHE A 8 4.39 -12.65 -5.06
C PHE A 8 5.36 -13.74 -5.54
N GLY A 9 5.27 -14.93 -4.96
CA GLY A 9 6.14 -16.06 -5.29
C GLY A 9 7.58 -15.96 -4.73
N LYS A 10 7.84 -15.01 -3.82
CA LYS A 10 9.13 -14.89 -3.09
C LYS A 10 8.95 -15.15 -1.60
N PRO A 11 10.04 -15.50 -0.89
CA PRO A 11 10.01 -15.52 0.56
C PRO A 11 9.66 -14.15 1.15
N LEU A 12 9.02 -14.17 2.31
CA LEU A 12 8.72 -12.97 3.09
C LEU A 12 10.04 -12.38 3.62
N ASP A 13 10.19 -11.06 3.47
CA ASP A 13 11.30 -10.28 4.02
C ASP A 13 10.76 -8.91 4.45
N VAL A 14 10.70 -8.69 5.77
CA VAL A 14 9.99 -7.55 6.36
C VAL A 14 10.76 -6.98 7.56
N PHE A 15 10.80 -5.64 7.64
CA PHE A 15 11.39 -4.92 8.77
C PHE A 15 10.32 -4.14 9.55
N ILE A 16 10.20 -4.44 10.83
CA ILE A 16 9.26 -3.81 11.77
C ILE A 16 10.05 -2.94 12.75
N PRO A 17 9.99 -1.60 12.68
CA PRO A 17 10.69 -0.77 13.65
C PRO A 17 10.10 -0.94 15.05
N VAL A 18 10.98 -0.97 16.05
CA VAL A 18 10.63 -1.11 17.47
C VAL A 18 11.18 0.07 18.23
N THR A 19 10.37 0.61 19.13
CA THR A 19 10.77 1.63 20.08
C THR A 19 10.56 1.05 21.47
N LEU A 20 11.65 0.90 22.22
CA LEU A 20 11.64 0.44 23.60
C LEU A 20 11.57 1.63 24.55
N ALA A 21 10.94 1.45 25.70
CA ALA A 21 11.00 2.44 26.77
C ALA A 21 12.38 2.45 27.45
N ASP A 22 12.68 3.50 28.22
CA ASP A 22 13.93 3.57 28.97
C ASP A 22 14.08 2.39 29.93
N GLY A 23 15.22 1.71 29.86
CA GLY A 23 15.53 0.53 30.67
C GLY A 23 14.84 -0.77 30.20
N GLU A 24 14.03 -0.72 29.14
CA GLU A 24 13.44 -1.92 28.55
C GLU A 24 14.47 -2.62 27.65
N THR A 25 14.57 -3.95 27.78
CA THR A 25 15.45 -4.78 26.98
C THR A 25 14.62 -5.81 26.23
N LEU A 26 14.95 -6.02 24.96
CA LEU A 26 14.33 -7.01 24.09
C LEU A 26 15.43 -7.86 23.47
N THR A 27 15.22 -9.16 23.43
CA THR A 27 16.16 -10.13 22.85
C THR A 27 15.43 -11.02 21.85
N ASP A 28 16.17 -11.65 20.94
CA ASP A 28 15.62 -12.51 19.89
C ASP A 28 14.72 -13.63 20.43
N SER A 29 15.08 -14.19 21.60
CA SER A 29 14.32 -15.26 22.25
C SER A 29 12.95 -14.80 22.77
N CYS A 30 12.73 -13.50 22.88
CA CYS A 30 11.46 -12.90 23.30
C CYS A 30 10.61 -12.41 22.13
N LEU A 31 10.99 -12.73 20.89
CA LEU A 31 10.22 -12.44 19.70
C LEU A 31 9.39 -13.66 19.30
N ARG A 32 8.10 -13.45 19.01
CA ARG A 32 7.25 -14.44 18.35
C ARG A 32 6.47 -13.79 17.22
N ALA A 33 6.30 -14.51 16.11
CA ALA A 33 5.35 -14.12 15.07
C ALA A 33 4.50 -15.29 14.62
N GLU A 34 3.26 -14.96 14.26
CA GLU A 34 2.39 -15.79 13.45
C GLU A 34 2.14 -15.07 12.13
N VAL A 35 2.24 -15.82 11.02
CA VAL A 35 1.99 -15.28 9.68
C VAL A 35 0.96 -16.17 9.00
N THR A 36 -0.10 -15.54 8.48
CA THR A 36 -1.08 -16.17 7.61
C THR A 36 -1.10 -15.47 6.25
N ALA A 37 -1.03 -16.24 5.17
CA ALA A 37 -1.08 -15.80 3.79
C ALA A 37 -2.41 -16.30 3.19
N GLY A 38 -3.35 -15.38 2.93
CA GLY A 38 -4.76 -15.74 2.75
C GLY A 38 -5.26 -16.52 3.97
N ASP A 39 -5.72 -17.75 3.73
CA ASP A 39 -6.17 -18.68 4.77
C ASP A 39 -5.07 -19.64 5.27
N ALA A 40 -3.90 -19.66 4.61
CA ALA A 40 -2.81 -20.58 4.91
C ALA A 40 -1.87 -20.03 5.99
N ARG A 41 -1.66 -20.80 7.06
CA ARG A 41 -0.67 -20.46 8.09
C ARG A 41 0.73 -20.85 7.63
N VAL A 42 1.67 -19.91 7.70
CA VAL A 42 3.10 -20.20 7.55
C VAL A 42 3.59 -20.91 8.81
N PRO A 43 4.20 -22.11 8.72
CA PRO A 43 4.69 -22.84 9.89
C PRO A 43 5.74 -22.03 10.65
N ALA A 44 5.61 -21.94 11.99
CA ALA A 44 6.52 -21.15 12.81
C ALA A 44 8.00 -21.58 12.70
N GLY A 45 8.27 -22.88 12.50
CA GLY A 45 9.63 -23.39 12.27
C GLY A 45 10.26 -22.95 10.94
N LEU A 46 9.48 -22.32 10.05
CA LEU A 46 9.93 -21.75 8.79
C LEU A 46 9.96 -20.22 8.83
N LEU A 47 9.70 -19.62 10.00
CA LEU A 47 9.84 -18.18 10.25
C LEU A 47 11.11 -17.94 11.05
N GLN A 48 11.87 -16.92 10.66
CA GLN A 48 13.06 -16.45 11.37
C GLN A 48 12.83 -15.02 11.81
N LEU A 49 13.07 -14.75 13.09
CA LEU A 49 12.98 -13.42 13.68
C LEU A 49 14.34 -13.04 14.25
N ARG A 50 14.78 -11.81 13.98
CA ARG A 50 15.98 -11.22 14.58
C ARG A 50 15.72 -9.78 14.95
N LEU A 51 16.27 -9.36 16.08
CA LEU A 51 16.38 -7.97 16.46
C LEU A 51 17.68 -7.41 15.87
N GLU A 52 17.55 -6.40 15.03
CA GLU A 52 18.66 -5.73 14.37
C GLU A 52 18.69 -4.24 14.76
N GLY A 53 19.85 -3.62 14.57
CA GLY A 53 20.05 -2.19 14.79
C GLY A 53 20.58 -1.86 16.19
N GLU A 54 20.81 -0.57 16.41
CA GLU A 54 21.34 -0.04 17.67
C GLU A 54 20.22 0.43 18.59
N THR A 55 20.53 0.58 19.89
CA THR A 55 19.60 1.10 20.89
C THR A 55 18.95 2.39 20.43
N GLY A 56 17.61 2.44 20.43
CA GLY A 56 16.82 3.59 19.95
C GLY A 56 16.49 3.58 18.45
N GLN A 57 17.08 2.69 17.65
CA GLN A 57 16.80 2.51 16.22
C GLN A 57 16.63 1.02 15.86
N GLN A 58 16.15 0.22 16.82
CA GLN A 58 16.02 -1.22 16.65
C GLN A 58 14.85 -1.57 15.72
N ARG A 59 15.01 -2.67 15.00
CA ARG A 59 13.99 -3.22 14.11
C ARG A 59 13.98 -4.73 14.20
N ILE A 60 12.80 -5.32 14.06
CA ILE A 60 12.65 -6.75 13.93
C ILE A 60 12.68 -7.10 12.45
N HIS A 61 13.60 -7.97 12.08
CA HIS A 61 13.67 -8.58 10.77
C HIS A 61 12.93 -9.92 10.81
N LEU A 62 11.86 -10.03 10.04
CA LEU A 62 11.04 -11.24 9.90
C LEU A 62 11.22 -11.81 8.49
N GLN A 63 11.70 -13.05 8.42
CA GLN A 63 11.91 -13.77 7.17
C GLN A 63 11.16 -15.10 7.17
N SER A 64 10.68 -15.54 5.99
CA SER A 64 10.21 -16.93 5.81
C SER A 64 11.18 -17.75 4.96
N ALA A 65 11.24 -19.05 5.20
CA ALA A 65 11.96 -19.99 4.35
C ALA A 65 11.10 -20.47 3.15
N VAL A 66 9.78 -20.29 3.24
CA VAL A 66 8.81 -20.63 2.18
C VAL A 66 8.46 -19.41 1.35
N ARG A 67 8.07 -19.65 0.09
CA ARG A 67 7.52 -18.63 -0.79
C ARG A 67 6.10 -18.27 -0.36
N ILE A 68 5.75 -17.00 -0.54
CA ILE A 68 4.41 -16.47 -0.30
C ILE A 68 3.67 -16.40 -1.63
N GLU A 69 2.63 -17.22 -1.76
CA GLU A 69 1.80 -17.34 -2.96
C GLU A 69 0.44 -16.63 -2.80
N GLU A 70 0.22 -15.94 -1.69
CA GLU A 70 -1.00 -15.17 -1.43
C GLU A 70 -0.63 -13.71 -1.15
N PRO A 71 -1.24 -12.72 -1.85
CA PRO A 71 -0.85 -11.33 -1.72
C PRO A 71 -1.35 -10.69 -0.43
N ALA A 72 -2.36 -11.28 0.22
CA ALA A 72 -2.89 -10.79 1.49
C ALA A 72 -2.24 -11.52 2.66
N LEU A 73 -1.46 -10.79 3.45
CA LEU A 73 -0.77 -11.31 4.62
C LEU A 73 -1.30 -10.68 5.89
N ARG A 74 -1.46 -11.50 6.94
CA ARG A 74 -1.66 -11.03 8.31
C ARG A 74 -0.53 -11.53 9.17
N ILE A 75 0.13 -10.61 9.85
CA ILE A 75 1.29 -10.83 10.70
C ILE A 75 0.92 -10.42 12.12
N THR A 76 0.90 -11.37 13.05
CA THR A 76 0.73 -11.11 14.47
C THR A 76 2.08 -11.23 15.16
N LEU A 77 2.59 -10.11 15.66
CA LEU A 77 3.87 -10.02 16.34
C LEU A 77 3.67 -9.88 17.84
N ALA A 78 4.32 -10.73 18.62
CA ALA A 78 4.27 -10.76 20.07
C ALA A 78 5.69 -10.60 20.65
N LEU A 79 5.87 -9.62 21.55
CA LEU A 79 7.17 -9.20 22.06
C LEU A 79 7.23 -9.27 23.59
N GLY A 80 8.35 -9.76 24.12
CA GLY A 80 8.72 -9.69 25.52
C GLY A 80 8.55 -11.00 26.30
N CYS A 81 9.34 -11.12 27.37
CA CYS A 81 9.26 -12.20 28.35
C CYS A 81 9.19 -11.61 29.77
N PRO A 82 8.02 -11.53 30.43
CA PRO A 82 6.70 -11.97 29.96
C PRO A 82 6.19 -11.12 28.79
N LEU A 83 5.17 -11.60 28.08
CA LEU A 83 4.57 -10.90 26.95
C LEU A 83 4.18 -9.47 27.34
N ARG A 84 4.71 -8.49 26.60
CA ARG A 84 4.48 -7.06 26.84
C ARG A 84 3.56 -6.44 25.79
N LEU A 85 3.79 -6.80 24.53
CA LEU A 85 3.12 -6.19 23.39
C LEU A 85 2.69 -7.26 22.39
N THR A 86 1.48 -7.13 21.88
CA THR A 86 1.01 -7.86 20.71
C THR A 86 0.51 -6.86 19.67
N ARG A 87 0.95 -7.01 18.43
CA ARG A 87 0.54 -6.13 17.34
C ARG A 87 0.27 -6.93 16.08
N GLU A 88 -0.88 -6.65 15.48
CA GLU A 88 -1.25 -7.20 14.19
C GLU A 88 -0.96 -6.20 13.07
N PHE A 89 -0.49 -6.73 11.94
CA PHE A 89 -0.27 -6.00 10.71
C PHE A 89 -0.93 -6.74 9.55
N ASN A 90 -1.65 -6.01 8.71
CA ASN A 90 -2.16 -6.52 7.45
C ASN A 90 -1.30 -5.93 6.33
N VAL A 91 -0.72 -6.79 5.51
CA VAL A 91 0.18 -6.43 4.41
C VAL A 91 -0.42 -6.94 3.11
N LEU A 92 -0.50 -6.05 2.12
CA LEU A 92 -0.89 -6.40 0.77
C LEU A 92 0.35 -6.29 -0.13
N ILE A 93 0.61 -7.36 -0.87
CA ILE A 93 1.67 -7.39 -1.88
C ILE A 93 1.11 -6.76 -3.16
N ASP A 94 1.74 -5.68 -3.62
CA ASP A 94 1.43 -5.10 -4.92
C ASP A 94 1.96 -6.03 -6.04
N PRO A 95 1.17 -6.33 -7.09
CA PRO A 95 1.65 -7.08 -8.24
C PRO A 95 2.74 -6.29 -8.98
N PRO A 96 3.78 -6.96 -9.50
CA PRO A 96 4.77 -6.29 -10.35
C PRO A 96 4.10 -5.77 -11.63
N GLY A 97 4.36 -4.50 -11.96
CA GLY A 97 3.70 -3.81 -13.08
C GLY A 97 2.65 -2.81 -12.63
N GLY A 98 2.95 -2.04 -11.57
CA GLY A 98 2.10 -0.98 -11.05
C GLY A 98 1.51 -0.13 -12.17
N VAL A 99 0.27 0.33 -11.96
CA VAL A 99 -0.52 1.15 -12.88
C VAL A 99 0.40 1.98 -13.78
N GLU A 100 0.61 1.52 -15.02
CA GLU A 100 1.24 2.37 -16.03
C GLU A 100 0.35 3.60 -16.10
N ALA A 101 0.92 4.76 -15.75
CA ALA A 101 0.19 6.02 -15.79
C ALA A 101 -0.44 6.09 -17.19
N ALA A 102 -1.78 6.00 -17.24
CA ALA A 102 -2.47 6.02 -18.51
C ALA A 102 -1.97 7.25 -19.28
N PRO A 103 -1.61 7.11 -20.57
CA PRO A 103 -1.12 8.23 -21.35
C PRO A 103 -2.12 9.38 -21.22
N PRO A 104 -1.65 10.64 -21.06
CA PRO A 104 -2.54 11.78 -20.88
C PRO A 104 -3.57 11.78 -22.00
N VAL A 105 -4.85 11.65 -21.65
CA VAL A 105 -5.93 11.76 -22.64
C VAL A 105 -5.88 13.20 -23.15
N PRO A 106 -5.66 13.43 -24.46
CA PRO A 106 -5.63 14.77 -25.00
C PRO A 106 -6.99 15.43 -24.75
N VAL A 107 -6.99 16.56 -24.04
CA VAL A 107 -8.17 17.39 -23.88
C VAL A 107 -8.49 17.97 -25.26
N PRO A 108 -9.66 17.71 -25.86
CA PRO A 108 -10.00 18.30 -27.14
C PRO A 108 -10.03 19.83 -26.98
N PRO A 109 -9.52 20.59 -27.97
CA PRO A 109 -9.61 22.04 -27.93
C PRO A 109 -11.09 22.46 -27.87
N PRO A 110 -11.41 23.57 -27.18
CA PRO A 110 -12.76 24.11 -27.23
C PRO A 110 -13.12 24.37 -28.70
N LEU A 111 -14.24 23.80 -29.15
CA LEU A 111 -14.80 24.09 -30.47
C LEU A 111 -14.99 25.60 -30.57
N ALA A 112 -14.25 26.23 -31.48
CA ALA A 112 -14.49 27.61 -31.84
C ALA A 112 -15.95 27.72 -32.29
N ALA A 113 -16.71 28.61 -31.65
CA ALA A 113 -18.06 28.91 -32.09
C ALA A 113 -17.99 29.35 -33.56
N LEU A 114 -18.67 28.61 -34.44
CA LEU A 114 -18.85 29.03 -35.82
C LEU A 114 -19.52 30.41 -35.79
N PRO A 115 -19.05 31.39 -36.57
CA PRO A 115 -19.72 32.68 -36.65
C PRO A 115 -21.14 32.45 -37.15
N VAL A 116 -22.13 32.84 -36.33
CA VAL A 116 -23.52 32.94 -36.75
C VAL A 116 -23.55 33.90 -37.94
N ALA A 117 -23.94 33.39 -39.11
CA ALA A 117 -24.23 34.24 -40.24
C ALA A 117 -25.38 35.19 -39.86
N PRO A 118 -25.26 36.50 -40.11
CA PRO A 118 -26.35 37.42 -39.83
C PRO A 118 -27.58 37.02 -40.67
N ALA A 119 -28.71 36.85 -40.00
CA ALA A 119 -29.98 36.61 -40.67
C ALA A 119 -30.30 37.80 -41.60
N PRO A 120 -30.83 37.56 -42.81
CA PRO A 120 -31.25 38.64 -43.69
C PRO A 120 -32.35 39.44 -43.01
N VAL A 121 -32.07 40.73 -42.77
CA VAL A 121 -33.08 41.70 -42.34
C VAL A 121 -34.11 41.83 -43.46
N THR A 122 -35.28 41.24 -43.26
CA THR A 122 -36.42 41.46 -44.13
C THR A 122 -37.08 42.74 -43.64
N THR A 123 -36.84 43.86 -44.35
CA THR A 123 -37.49 45.13 -44.09
C THR A 123 -39.00 44.96 -44.25
N PRO A 124 -39.83 45.18 -43.21
CA PRO A 124 -41.28 45.22 -43.40
C PRO A 124 -41.63 46.48 -44.20
N ALA A 125 -42.25 46.27 -45.36
CA ALA A 125 -42.89 47.33 -46.11
C ALA A 125 -44.11 47.84 -45.32
N SER A 126 -44.08 49.12 -44.95
CA SER A 126 -45.22 49.81 -44.36
C SER A 126 -46.38 49.85 -45.36
N ALA A 127 -47.53 49.28 -44.98
CA ALA A 127 -48.81 49.52 -45.65
C ALA A 127 -49.77 50.21 -44.66
N THR A 128 -49.90 51.51 -44.91
CA THR A 128 -50.94 52.50 -44.58
C THR A 128 -52.27 52.01 -44.00
N ARG A 129 -52.68 52.71 -42.94
CA ARG A 129 -54.02 52.76 -42.31
C ARG A 129 -54.93 53.70 -43.12
N GLU A 130 -56.24 53.37 -43.14
CA GLU A 130 -57.39 54.12 -43.71
C GLU A 130 -57.20 55.61 -44.04
#